data_AF-A0A832WT91-F1
#
_entry.id   AF-A0A832WT91-F1
#
_cell.length_a   1.000
_cell.length_b   1.000
_cell.length_c   1.000
_cell.angle_alpha   90.00
_cell.angle_beta   90.00
_cell.angle_gamma   90.00
#
_symmetry.space_group_name_H-M   'P 1'
#
loop_
_entity.id
_entity.type
_entity.pdbx_description
1 polymer ?
#
loop_
_entity_poly.entity_id
_entity_poly.type
_entity_poly.pdbx_seq_one_letter_code
_entity_poly.pdbx_strand_id
1 'polypeptide(L)'
;MRMRPLTRADRAQLAMILEVSAYPKPGNVDRCHDYETTRLEHFLASAILARPALEAAERSEGGPGALIHQAVECTSGHRGGNTHFGAFILLIPLLMGGDIPGATRVVGSTTVDDAVEFYRAFGKTEVRVIQGHELDVHDPSSIMEIRSRGMTLYDLMLFSAPRDMVAREWINGFEMTRRGADLIHAAGSGQQAVVEAFLGL
;
A
#
# COMPACT_ATOMS: atom_id res chain seq x y z
N MET A 1 -0.95 33.55 -12.62
CA MET A 1 -1.45 32.75 -11.48
C MET A 1 -0.45 31.64 -11.22
N ARG A 2 0.26 31.65 -10.07
CA ARG A 2 1.23 30.59 -9.75
C ARG A 2 0.45 29.39 -9.23
N MET A 3 0.39 28.31 -10.01
CA MET A 3 -0.30 27.09 -9.57
C MET A 3 0.46 26.49 -8.37
N ARG A 4 -0.28 26.00 -7.38
CA ARG A 4 0.30 25.29 -6.24
C ARG A 4 0.98 24.01 -6.75
N PRO A 5 2.23 23.72 -6.35
CA PRO A 5 2.86 22.44 -6.70
C PRO A 5 2.15 21.29 -5.97
N LEU A 6 2.00 20.15 -6.66
CA LEU A 6 1.47 18.93 -6.04
C LEU A 6 2.44 18.40 -4.98
N THR A 7 1.92 18.08 -3.80
CA THR A 7 2.69 17.42 -2.73
C THR A 7 2.86 15.93 -3.05
N ARG A 8 3.64 15.19 -2.24
CA ARG A 8 3.74 13.74 -2.43
C ARG A 8 2.41 13.05 -2.11
N ALA A 9 1.70 13.50 -1.07
CA ALA A 9 0.35 13.02 -0.75
C ALA A 9 -0.64 13.27 -1.89
N ASP A 10 -0.62 14.46 -2.51
CA ASP A 10 -1.48 14.75 -3.68
C ASP A 10 -1.22 13.76 -4.84
N ARG A 11 0.06 13.45 -5.10
CA ARG A 11 0.46 12.49 -6.13
C ARG A 11 0.05 11.05 -5.79
N ALA A 12 0.16 10.64 -4.53
CA ALA A 12 -0.24 9.31 -4.08
C ALA A 12 -1.75 9.10 -4.21
N GLN A 13 -2.57 10.07 -3.79
CA GLN A 13 -4.02 10.01 -3.98
C GLN A 13 -4.40 9.96 -5.46
N LEU A 14 -3.74 10.77 -6.29
CA LEU A 14 -3.95 10.75 -7.73
C LEU A 14 -3.59 9.37 -8.32
N ALA A 15 -2.49 8.76 -7.90
CA ALA A 15 -2.09 7.42 -8.34
C ALA A 15 -3.16 6.37 -7.98
N MET A 16 -3.69 6.40 -6.75
CA MET A 16 -4.78 5.49 -6.32
C MET A 16 -6.05 5.66 -7.18
N ILE A 17 -6.43 6.91 -7.48
CA ILE A 17 -7.63 7.19 -8.29
C ILE A 17 -7.41 6.75 -9.75
N LEU A 18 -6.23 7.03 -10.31
CA LEU A 18 -5.90 6.65 -11.68
C LEU A 18 -5.83 5.12 -11.84
N GLU A 19 -5.34 4.42 -10.83
CA GLU A 19 -5.25 2.97 -10.82
C GLU A 19 -6.63 2.30 -10.95
N VAL A 20 -7.58 2.66 -10.08
CA VAL A 20 -8.92 2.06 -10.14
C VAL A 20 -9.75 2.55 -11.34
N SER A 21 -9.42 3.72 -11.88
CA SER A 21 -10.09 4.27 -13.07
C SER A 21 -9.58 3.69 -14.39
N ALA A 22 -8.47 2.94 -14.38
CA ALA A 22 -7.86 2.38 -15.57
C ALA A 22 -8.72 1.25 -16.16
N TYR A 23 -8.80 1.19 -17.49
CA TYR A 23 -9.46 0.13 -18.23
C TYR A 23 -8.90 0.09 -19.67
N PRO A 24 -8.62 -1.12 -20.22
CA PRO A 24 -8.65 -2.42 -19.56
C PRO A 24 -7.53 -2.60 -18.52
N LYS A 25 -7.76 -3.39 -17.46
CA LYS A 25 -6.74 -3.71 -16.46
C LYS A 25 -6.77 -5.21 -16.12
N PRO A 26 -5.63 -5.92 -16.17
CA PRO A 26 -5.58 -7.30 -15.66
C PRO A 26 -5.68 -7.29 -14.12
N GLY A 27 -6.57 -8.12 -13.55
CA GLY A 27 -6.70 -8.32 -12.10
C GLY A 27 -8.03 -7.85 -11.49
N ASN A 28 -7.98 -7.38 -10.23
CA ASN A 28 -9.10 -6.97 -9.34
C ASN A 28 -10.01 -5.85 -9.92
N VAL A 29 -10.93 -5.33 -9.09
CA VAL A 29 -11.86 -4.22 -9.40
C VAL A 29 -11.23 -3.18 -10.33
N ASP A 30 -11.86 -3.01 -11.47
CA ASP A 30 -11.58 -1.95 -12.43
C ASP A 30 -12.87 -1.17 -12.70
N ARG A 31 -12.80 -0.15 -13.56
CA ARG A 31 -13.96 0.70 -13.91
C ARG A 31 -15.21 -0.09 -14.36
N CYS A 32 -15.03 -1.27 -14.93
CA CYS A 32 -16.09 -2.08 -15.52
C CYS A 32 -16.34 -3.39 -14.75
N HIS A 33 -15.66 -3.62 -13.63
CA HIS A 33 -15.71 -4.89 -12.90
C HIS A 33 -15.88 -4.69 -11.39
N ASP A 34 -17.12 -4.75 -10.92
CA ASP A 34 -17.46 -4.79 -9.50
C ASP A 34 -17.49 -6.23 -8.96
N TYR A 35 -17.21 -6.39 -7.67
CA TYR A 35 -17.59 -7.57 -6.88
C TYR A 35 -18.92 -7.34 -6.14
N GLU A 36 -19.51 -8.40 -5.61
CA GLU A 36 -20.78 -8.33 -4.86
C GLU A 36 -20.74 -7.32 -3.71
N THR A 37 -19.62 -7.27 -2.98
CA THR A 37 -19.41 -6.43 -1.81
C THR A 37 -18.49 -5.23 -2.04
N THR A 38 -17.74 -5.21 -3.15
CA THR A 38 -16.67 -4.22 -3.39
C THR A 38 -16.83 -3.62 -4.77
N ARG A 39 -16.80 -2.28 -4.88
CA ARG A 39 -17.16 -1.54 -6.09
C ARG A 39 -16.21 -0.37 -6.30
N LEU A 40 -16.19 0.21 -7.50
CA LEU A 40 -15.40 1.40 -7.82
C LEU A 40 -15.57 2.52 -6.78
N GLU A 41 -16.80 2.80 -6.33
CA GLU A 41 -17.07 3.88 -5.37
C GLU A 41 -16.38 3.66 -4.03
N HIS A 42 -16.19 2.41 -3.62
CA HIS A 42 -15.46 2.08 -2.40
C HIS A 42 -13.97 2.42 -2.52
N PHE A 43 -13.36 2.17 -3.68
CA PHE A 43 -11.98 2.57 -3.95
C PHE A 43 -11.83 4.10 -4.03
N LEU A 44 -12.77 4.79 -4.70
CA LEU A 44 -12.77 6.25 -4.76
C LEU A 44 -12.92 6.87 -3.36
N ALA A 45 -13.84 6.34 -2.55
CA ALA A 45 -13.99 6.75 -1.15
C ALA A 45 -12.70 6.51 -0.36
N SER A 46 -12.09 5.33 -0.50
CA SER A 46 -10.82 4.97 0.14
C SER A 46 -9.68 5.92 -0.24
N ALA A 47 -9.56 6.30 -1.53
CA ALA A 47 -8.54 7.26 -1.98
C ALA A 47 -8.74 8.66 -1.38
N ILE A 48 -9.98 9.11 -1.19
CA ILE A 48 -10.30 10.39 -0.52
C ILE A 48 -9.98 10.30 0.98
N LEU A 49 -10.44 9.24 1.63
CA LEU A 49 -10.36 9.04 3.07
C LEU A 49 -8.93 8.78 3.56
N ALA A 50 -8.05 8.20 2.74
CA ALA A 50 -6.66 7.93 3.10
C ALA A 50 -5.81 9.21 3.28
N ARG A 51 -6.29 10.38 2.84
CA ARG A 51 -5.53 11.64 2.81
C ARG A 51 -4.80 11.98 4.12
N PRO A 52 -5.42 11.91 5.32
CA PRO A 52 -4.73 12.26 6.56
C PRO A 52 -3.48 11.39 6.82
N ALA A 53 -3.55 10.09 6.52
CA ALA A 53 -2.41 9.18 6.70
C ALA A 53 -1.30 9.44 5.67
N LEU A 54 -1.67 9.74 4.41
CA LEU A 54 -0.69 10.08 3.36
C LEU A 54 0.04 11.40 3.65
N GLU A 55 -0.68 12.38 4.19
CA GLU A 55 -0.10 13.66 4.63
C GLU A 55 0.82 13.49 5.84
N ALA A 56 0.42 12.67 6.82
CA ALA A 56 1.26 12.34 7.97
C ALA A 56 2.53 11.59 7.55
N ALA A 57 2.43 10.67 6.59
CA ALA A 57 3.58 9.97 6.01
C ALA A 57 4.53 10.91 5.28
N GLU A 58 4.01 11.84 4.46
CA GLU A 58 4.82 12.86 3.79
C GLU A 58 5.59 13.74 4.80
N ARG A 59 5.00 14.02 5.96
CA ARG A 59 5.62 14.78 7.06
C ARG A 59 6.43 13.92 8.04
N SER A 60 6.46 12.59 7.85
CA SER A 60 7.08 11.63 8.78
C SER A 60 6.57 11.74 10.22
N GLU A 61 5.26 11.98 10.39
CA GLU A 61 4.58 12.11 11.68
C GLU A 61 4.17 10.74 12.24
N GLY A 62 5.11 9.81 12.34
CA GLY A 62 4.89 8.45 12.83
C GLY A 62 5.79 7.41 12.17
N GLY A 63 5.77 6.19 12.72
CA GLY A 63 6.41 5.03 12.10
C GLY A 63 5.59 4.47 10.93
N PRO A 64 6.22 3.79 9.95
CA PRO A 64 5.53 3.22 8.80
C PRO A 64 4.38 2.27 9.19
N GLY A 65 4.53 1.46 10.24
CA GLY A 65 3.47 0.55 10.68
C GLY A 65 2.24 1.30 11.20
N ALA A 66 2.46 2.33 12.03
CA ALA A 66 1.39 3.17 12.57
C ALA A 66 0.66 3.96 11.46
N LEU A 67 1.40 4.45 10.46
CA LEU A 67 0.82 5.20 9.34
C LEU A 67 0.01 4.29 8.40
N ILE A 68 0.45 3.05 8.17
CA ILE A 68 -0.34 2.04 7.45
C ILE A 68 -1.63 1.74 8.24
N HIS A 69 -1.52 1.57 9.56
CA HIS A 69 -2.68 1.34 10.41
C HIS A 69 -3.69 2.50 10.36
N GLN A 70 -3.20 3.74 10.46
CA GLN A 70 -4.04 4.94 10.31
C GLN A 70 -4.74 4.97 8.93
N ALA A 71 -4.04 4.62 7.84
CA ALA A 71 -4.65 4.58 6.51
C ALA A 71 -5.79 3.55 6.44
N VAL A 72 -5.63 2.38 7.06
CA VAL A 72 -6.70 1.38 7.18
C VAL A 72 -7.86 1.93 7.99
N GLU A 73 -7.61 2.49 9.18
CA GLU A 73 -8.67 3.04 10.03
C GLU A 73 -9.48 4.14 9.33
N CYS A 74 -8.81 5.06 8.63
CA CYS A 74 -9.49 6.12 7.89
C CYS A 74 -10.39 5.56 6.78
N THR A 75 -10.04 4.42 6.20
CA THR A 75 -10.74 3.84 5.05
C THR A 75 -11.74 2.75 5.41
N SER A 76 -11.75 2.23 6.64
CA SER A 76 -12.70 1.19 7.09
C SER A 76 -14.15 1.67 7.30
N GLY A 77 -14.48 2.94 7.06
CA GLY A 77 -15.81 3.51 7.29
C GLY A 77 -16.90 3.08 6.30
N HIS A 78 -16.56 2.35 5.24
CA HIS A 78 -17.49 1.87 4.21
C HIS A 78 -17.54 0.33 4.16
N ARG A 79 -18.60 -0.22 3.55
CA ARG A 79 -18.86 -1.68 3.51
C ARG A 79 -18.08 -2.43 2.41
N GLY A 80 -17.08 -1.78 1.84
CA GLY A 80 -16.32 -2.31 0.69
C GLY A 80 -15.13 -3.18 1.08
N GLY A 81 -14.99 -3.52 2.36
CA GLY A 81 -13.88 -4.33 2.87
C GLY A 81 -12.52 -3.74 2.53
N ASN A 82 -11.62 -4.59 2.04
CA ASN A 82 -10.27 -4.19 1.63
C ASN A 82 -10.27 -3.57 0.22
N THR A 83 -9.88 -2.30 0.14
CA THR A 83 -9.71 -1.57 -1.13
C THR A 83 -8.23 -1.37 -1.45
N HIS A 84 -7.47 -0.69 -0.57
CA HIS A 84 -6.13 -0.20 -0.87
C HIS A 84 -5.05 -0.68 0.11
N PHE A 85 -5.26 -1.74 0.89
CA PHE A 85 -4.29 -2.15 1.91
C PHE A 85 -2.89 -2.39 1.33
N GLY A 86 -2.78 -3.16 0.24
CA GLY A 86 -1.51 -3.36 -0.47
C GLY A 86 -0.89 -2.07 -1.02
N ALA A 87 -1.72 -1.13 -1.45
CA ALA A 87 -1.26 0.18 -1.91
C ALA A 87 -0.67 1.00 -0.76
N PHE A 88 -1.24 0.94 0.46
CA PHE A 88 -0.67 1.62 1.62
C PHE A 88 0.70 1.07 2.01
N ILE A 89 0.88 -0.26 1.91
CA ILE A 89 2.19 -0.89 2.15
C ILE A 89 3.25 -0.33 1.20
N LEU A 90 2.93 -0.11 -0.07
CA LEU A 90 3.88 0.46 -1.03
C LEU A 90 4.05 1.97 -0.87
N LEU A 91 2.96 2.71 -0.70
CA LEU A 91 2.95 4.17 -0.74
C LEU A 91 3.55 4.81 0.52
N ILE A 92 3.28 4.28 1.72
CA ILE A 92 3.71 4.92 2.97
C ILE A 92 5.24 5.09 3.04
N PRO A 93 6.07 4.05 2.81
CA PRO A 93 7.52 4.22 2.79
C PRO A 93 8.00 5.16 1.67
N LEU A 94 7.38 5.15 0.50
CA LEU A 94 7.71 6.06 -0.61
C LEU A 94 7.42 7.53 -0.26
N LEU A 95 6.30 7.79 0.43
CA LEU A 95 5.94 9.13 0.91
C LEU A 95 6.91 9.64 1.97
N MET A 96 7.28 8.77 2.92
CA MET A 96 8.24 9.11 3.98
C MET A 96 9.65 9.33 3.43
N GLY A 97 10.10 8.42 2.57
CA GLY A 97 11.44 8.44 1.99
C GLY A 97 11.64 9.49 0.90
N GLY A 98 10.56 9.92 0.24
CA GLY A 98 10.58 10.89 -0.85
C GLY A 98 10.96 10.31 -2.21
N ASP A 99 11.69 9.19 -2.23
CA ASP A 99 12.10 8.41 -3.39
C ASP A 99 12.32 6.92 -3.01
N ILE A 100 12.69 6.08 -3.98
CA ILE A 100 12.95 4.65 -3.74
C ILE A 100 14.12 4.44 -2.76
N PRO A 101 15.31 5.05 -2.92
CA PRO A 101 16.38 4.91 -1.93
C PRO A 101 15.99 5.31 -0.51
N GLY A 102 15.20 6.38 -0.37
CA GLY A 102 14.63 6.81 0.91
C GLY A 102 13.64 5.80 1.47
N ALA A 103 12.75 5.28 0.64
CA ALA A 103 11.81 4.23 1.05
C ALA A 103 12.53 2.98 1.54
N THR A 104 13.58 2.53 0.84
CA THR A 104 14.41 1.41 1.27
C THR A 104 15.06 1.67 2.63
N ARG A 105 15.54 2.90 2.91
CA ARG A 105 16.04 3.27 4.24
C ARG A 105 14.95 3.22 5.31
N VAL A 106 13.76 3.74 5.02
CA VAL A 106 12.61 3.69 5.94
C VAL A 106 12.26 2.24 6.27
N VAL A 107 12.11 1.39 5.25
CA VAL A 107 11.83 -0.05 5.37
C VAL A 107 12.88 -0.76 6.21
N GLY A 108 14.17 -0.55 5.93
CA GLY A 108 15.27 -1.16 6.68
C GLY A 108 15.41 -0.67 8.13
N SER A 109 14.76 0.45 8.49
CA SER A 109 14.75 1.02 9.84
C SER A 109 13.48 0.69 10.65
N THR A 110 12.59 -0.14 10.10
CA THR A 110 11.35 -0.51 10.78
C THR A 110 11.60 -1.26 12.09
N THR A 111 10.64 -1.15 12.99
CA THR A 111 10.74 -1.65 14.36
C THR A 111 9.75 -2.77 14.65
N VAL A 112 9.85 -3.36 15.84
CA VAL A 112 8.86 -4.31 16.37
C VAL A 112 7.51 -3.61 16.59
N ASP A 113 7.50 -2.35 17.00
CA ASP A 113 6.24 -1.63 17.17
C ASP A 113 5.58 -1.34 15.81
N ASP A 114 6.36 -1.10 14.75
CA ASP A 114 5.83 -1.05 13.38
C ASP A 114 5.19 -2.38 12.96
N ALA A 115 5.83 -3.50 13.31
CA ALA A 115 5.28 -4.84 13.05
C ALA A 115 3.93 -5.04 13.76
N VAL A 116 3.84 -4.63 15.02
CA VAL A 116 2.62 -4.75 15.82
C VAL A 116 1.49 -3.88 15.24
N GLU A 117 1.77 -2.63 14.91
CA GLU A 117 0.76 -1.74 14.30
C GLU A 117 0.33 -2.24 12.92
N PHE A 118 1.26 -2.77 12.12
CA PHE A 118 0.95 -3.40 10.86
C PHE A 118 0.01 -4.62 11.03
N TYR A 119 0.27 -5.50 12.01
CA TYR A 119 -0.60 -6.64 12.30
C TYR A 119 -1.98 -6.21 12.78
N ARG A 120 -2.07 -5.16 13.60
CA ARG A 120 -3.37 -4.56 14.00
C ARG A 120 -4.14 -4.05 12.79
N ALA A 121 -3.46 -3.39 11.84
CA ALA A 121 -4.05 -2.94 10.60
C ALA A 121 -4.53 -4.13 9.76
N PHE A 122 -3.70 -5.14 9.58
CA PHE A 122 -3.99 -6.33 8.79
C PHE A 122 -5.22 -7.07 9.31
N GLY A 123 -5.32 -7.26 10.63
CA GLY A 123 -6.45 -7.94 11.27
C GLY A 123 -7.80 -7.22 11.08
N LYS A 124 -7.81 -5.94 10.70
CA LYS A 124 -9.02 -5.17 10.33
C LYS A 124 -9.41 -5.34 8.86
N THR A 125 -8.57 -5.95 8.04
CA THR A 125 -8.84 -6.18 6.62
C THR A 125 -9.38 -7.58 6.38
N GLU A 126 -10.30 -7.74 5.42
CA GLU A 126 -10.76 -9.06 4.95
C GLU A 126 -9.78 -9.69 3.95
N VAL A 127 -8.48 -9.45 4.09
CA VAL A 127 -7.47 -10.01 3.18
C VAL A 127 -7.41 -11.52 3.35
N ARG A 128 -7.47 -12.25 2.23
CA ARG A 128 -7.22 -13.70 2.24
C ARG A 128 -5.77 -13.96 2.63
N VAL A 129 -5.56 -14.48 3.83
CA VAL A 129 -4.25 -14.96 4.28
C VAL A 129 -3.86 -16.18 3.45
N ILE A 130 -2.62 -16.22 2.96
CA ILE A 130 -2.08 -17.42 2.30
C ILE A 130 -1.97 -18.51 3.36
N GLN A 131 -2.60 -19.67 3.12
CA GLN A 131 -2.56 -20.79 4.06
C GLN A 131 -1.11 -21.24 4.32
N GLY A 132 -0.77 -21.48 5.59
CA GLY A 132 0.55 -21.98 6.03
C GLY A 132 1.54 -20.92 6.53
N HIS A 133 1.07 -19.72 6.90
CA HIS A 133 1.84 -18.77 7.71
C HIS A 133 1.86 -19.21 9.19
N GLU A 134 3.01 -19.09 9.83
CA GLU A 134 3.20 -19.42 11.26
C GLU A 134 2.49 -18.39 12.17
N LEU A 135 2.27 -17.16 11.67
CA LEU A 135 1.63 -16.05 12.38
C LEU A 135 0.29 -15.70 11.71
N ASP A 136 -0.83 -16.13 12.30
CA ASP A 136 -2.17 -15.74 11.86
C ASP A 136 -2.49 -14.32 12.34
N VAL A 137 -2.75 -13.42 11.40
CA VAL A 137 -3.13 -12.02 11.63
C VAL A 137 -4.43 -11.85 12.41
N HIS A 138 -5.28 -12.87 12.43
CA HIS A 138 -6.53 -12.90 13.21
C HIS A 138 -6.34 -13.55 14.59
N ASP A 139 -5.19 -14.16 14.87
CA ASP A 139 -4.85 -14.68 16.19
C ASP A 139 -4.17 -13.58 17.04
N PRO A 140 -4.77 -13.15 18.16
CA PRO A 140 -4.15 -12.22 19.09
C PRO A 140 -2.78 -12.70 19.62
N SER A 141 -2.54 -14.02 19.63
CA SER A 141 -1.26 -14.61 20.06
C SER A 141 -0.10 -14.21 19.14
N SER A 142 -0.37 -13.94 17.86
CA SER A 142 0.64 -13.51 16.88
C SER A 142 1.32 -12.21 17.29
N ILE A 143 0.60 -11.26 17.89
CA ILE A 143 1.20 -10.01 18.39
C ILE A 143 2.16 -10.28 19.55
N MET A 144 1.81 -11.23 20.44
CA MET A 144 2.70 -11.63 21.52
C MET A 144 3.95 -12.32 20.99
N GLU A 145 3.80 -13.16 19.97
CA GLU A 145 4.92 -13.85 19.33
C GLU A 145 5.86 -12.88 18.58
N ILE A 146 5.32 -11.92 17.84
CA ILE A 146 6.11 -10.85 17.20
C ILE A 146 6.98 -10.13 18.24
N ARG A 147 6.38 -9.77 19.38
CA ARG A 147 7.11 -9.10 20.47
C ARG A 147 8.14 -10.00 21.12
N SER A 148 7.82 -11.27 21.39
CA SER A 148 8.74 -12.19 22.07
C SER A 148 9.95 -12.57 21.20
N ARG A 149 9.74 -12.70 19.89
CA ARG A 149 10.80 -12.96 18.90
C ARG A 149 11.56 -11.70 18.47
N GLY A 150 11.08 -10.51 18.85
CA GLY A 150 11.68 -9.24 18.46
C GLY A 150 11.63 -8.99 16.95
N MET A 151 10.58 -9.46 16.27
CA MET A 151 10.45 -9.36 14.81
C MET A 151 10.07 -7.93 14.40
N THR A 152 10.91 -7.31 13.57
CA THR A 152 10.61 -6.01 12.97
C THR A 152 9.64 -6.16 11.80
N LEU A 153 9.05 -5.05 11.32
CA LEU A 153 8.21 -5.11 10.13
C LEU A 153 8.99 -5.53 8.88
N TYR A 154 10.28 -5.19 8.79
CA TYR A 154 11.18 -5.69 7.76
C TYR A 154 11.27 -7.22 7.80
N ASP A 155 11.44 -7.82 8.98
CA ASP A 155 11.54 -9.28 9.12
C ASP A 155 10.26 -9.97 8.67
N LEU A 156 9.10 -9.40 9.00
CA LEU A 156 7.79 -9.91 8.55
C LEU A 156 7.64 -9.85 7.03
N MET A 157 8.06 -8.74 6.41
CA MET A 157 8.01 -8.59 4.95
C MET A 157 9.01 -9.52 4.28
N LEU A 158 10.20 -9.71 4.86
CA LEU A 158 11.22 -10.64 4.37
C LEU A 158 10.69 -12.09 4.38
N PHE A 159 10.04 -12.48 5.47
CA PHE A 159 9.40 -13.78 5.58
C PHE A 159 8.28 -13.99 4.54
N SER A 160 7.52 -12.93 4.24
CA SER A 160 6.38 -12.99 3.32
C SER A 160 6.74 -12.85 1.83
N ALA A 161 7.88 -12.22 1.51
CA ALA A 161 8.33 -11.90 0.15
C ALA A 161 8.37 -13.08 -0.85
N PRO A 162 8.64 -14.34 -0.47
CA PRO A 162 8.58 -15.46 -1.41
C PRO A 162 7.17 -15.71 -1.98
N ARG A 163 6.12 -15.37 -1.23
CA ARG A 163 4.72 -15.68 -1.58
C ARG A 163 3.85 -14.43 -1.83
N ASP A 164 4.32 -13.26 -1.44
CA ASP A 164 3.60 -11.99 -1.57
C ASP A 164 4.41 -10.97 -2.38
N MET A 165 3.82 -10.47 -3.47
CA MET A 165 4.49 -9.51 -4.37
C MET A 165 4.70 -8.14 -3.72
N VAL A 166 3.78 -7.69 -2.87
CA VAL A 166 3.86 -6.40 -2.18
C VAL A 166 4.97 -6.44 -1.14
N ALA A 167 5.05 -7.54 -0.38
CA ALA A 167 6.16 -7.77 0.55
C ALA A 167 7.50 -7.87 -0.19
N ARG A 168 7.54 -8.51 -1.36
CA ARG A 168 8.76 -8.62 -2.18
C ARG A 168 9.30 -7.27 -2.62
N GLU A 169 8.44 -6.32 -2.97
CA GLU A 169 8.85 -4.96 -3.36
C GLU A 169 9.64 -4.25 -2.25
N TRP A 170 9.30 -4.49 -0.97
CA TRP A 170 10.09 -3.92 0.13
C TRP A 170 11.51 -4.48 0.19
N ILE A 171 11.68 -5.76 -0.16
CA ILE A 171 12.94 -6.49 -0.02
C ILE A 171 13.87 -6.28 -1.22
N ASN A 172 13.33 -6.20 -2.43
CA ASN A 172 14.13 -5.94 -3.63
C ASN A 172 14.35 -4.44 -3.91
N GLY A 173 13.78 -3.54 -3.10
CA GLY A 173 13.95 -2.10 -3.27
C GLY A 173 13.06 -1.51 -4.37
N PHE A 174 11.80 -1.94 -4.43
CA PHE A 174 10.74 -1.38 -5.28
C PHE A 174 11.03 -1.52 -6.79
N GLU A 175 11.59 -2.65 -7.22
CA GLU A 175 11.99 -2.87 -8.62
C GLU A 175 10.79 -2.82 -9.58
N MET A 176 9.67 -3.47 -9.23
CA MET A 176 8.47 -3.48 -10.05
C MET A 176 7.83 -2.09 -10.11
N THR A 177 7.86 -1.36 -9.00
CA THR A 177 7.41 0.04 -8.93
C THR A 177 8.25 0.94 -9.83
N ARG A 178 9.60 0.78 -9.84
CA ARG A 178 10.50 1.49 -10.76
C ARG A 178 10.18 1.15 -12.22
N ARG A 179 10.04 -0.13 -12.54
CA ARG A 179 9.68 -0.59 -13.89
C ARG A 179 8.34 -0.01 -14.34
N GLY A 180 7.33 -0.02 -13.47
CA GLY A 180 6.03 0.60 -13.74
C GLY A 180 6.15 2.10 -14.05
N ALA A 181 6.94 2.83 -13.26
CA ALA A 181 7.19 4.24 -13.52
C ALA A 181 7.92 4.49 -14.85
N ASP A 182 8.84 3.61 -15.25
CA ASP A 182 9.51 3.68 -16.56
C ASP A 182 8.54 3.43 -17.73
N LEU A 183 7.65 2.45 -17.58
CA LEU A 183 6.60 2.16 -18.57
C LEU A 183 5.63 3.33 -18.73
N ILE A 184 5.19 3.94 -17.62
CA ILE A 184 4.32 5.13 -17.67
C ILE A 184 5.02 6.28 -18.41
N HIS A 185 6.30 6.55 -18.11
CA HIS A 185 7.03 7.60 -18.81
C HIS A 185 7.22 7.31 -20.30
N ALA A 186 7.47 6.04 -20.67
CA ALA A 186 7.64 5.64 -22.06
C ALA A 186 6.33 5.77 -22.87
N ALA A 187 5.19 5.45 -22.25
CA ALA A 187 3.86 5.57 -22.85
C ALA A 187 3.35 7.02 -22.94
N GLY A 188 3.94 7.94 -22.17
CA GLY A 188 3.61 9.36 -22.20
C GLY A 188 2.51 9.75 -21.22
N SER A 189 1.51 10.53 -21.67
CA SER A 189 0.46 11.08 -20.81
C SER A 189 -0.92 10.52 -21.13
N GLY A 190 -1.77 10.43 -20.12
CA GLY A 190 -3.19 10.10 -20.27
C GLY A 190 -3.52 8.68 -19.80
N GLN A 191 -4.79 8.32 -19.96
CA GLN A 191 -5.35 7.03 -19.50
C GLN A 191 -4.56 5.83 -20.04
N GLN A 192 -4.12 5.92 -21.29
CA GLN A 192 -3.47 4.82 -21.99
C GLN A 192 -2.12 4.45 -21.39
N ALA A 193 -1.37 5.41 -20.84
CA ALA A 193 -0.09 5.15 -20.19
C ALA A 193 -0.23 4.26 -18.95
N VAL A 194 -1.31 4.42 -18.18
CA VAL A 194 -1.60 3.59 -17.00
C VAL A 194 -1.93 2.16 -17.44
N VAL A 195 -2.77 2.02 -18.47
CA VAL A 195 -3.16 0.70 -19.03
C VAL A 195 -1.96 -0.04 -19.60
N GLU A 196 -1.14 0.62 -20.41
CA GLU A 196 0.05 0.02 -21.02
C GLU A 196 1.07 -0.42 -19.96
N ALA A 197 1.25 0.37 -18.91
CA ALA A 197 2.08 -0.02 -17.78
C ALA A 197 1.54 -1.29 -17.09
N PHE A 198 0.23 -1.38 -16.84
CA PHE A 198 -0.38 -2.58 -16.26
C PHE A 198 -0.23 -3.82 -17.12
N LEU A 199 -0.35 -3.70 -18.45
CA LEU A 199 -0.19 -4.82 -19.37
C LEU A 199 1.28 -5.22 -19.58
N GLY A 200 2.21 -4.31 -19.30
CA GLY A 200 3.65 -4.50 -19.48
C GLY A 200 4.41 -4.99 -18.25
N LEU A 201 3.75 -5.10 -17.08
CA LEU A 201 4.35 -5.58 -15.81
C LEU A 201 4.42 -7.11 -15.77
#